data_AF-A0A1R3GYM9-F1
#
_entry.id   AF-A0A1R3GYM9-F1
#
_cell.length_a   1.000
_cell.length_b   1.000
_cell.length_c   1.000
_cell.angle_alpha   90.00
_cell.angle_beta   90.00
_cell.angle_gamma   90.00
#
_symmetry.space_group_name_H-M   'P 1'
#
loop_
_entity.id
_entity.type
_entity.pdbx_description
1 polymer ?
#
loop_
_entity_poly.entity_id
_entity_poly.type
_entity_poly.pdbx_seq_one_letter_code
_entity_poly.pdbx_strand_id
1 'polypeptide(L)'
;MGKRKKSRVSRDEDEEEEVVQEEDNNSSSTEKSLYEILGVEKTASQQEIKKAYYKLALRLHPDKNPGDEEAKEKFQQLQKVISILGDEEKRAVYDQTGCVDDADLAGDVVQNLKDYFRAMYKKVTEADIEEFEANYRGSDSEKKDLIDLYKKCKGNMNKLFCSMLCSDPMLDSHRFKDMLDEAIAAGEVKETKAYQKWAKKVSQMKPPTSPLRRRGKSKRQPEADLYALISQRQSERKGRLDSMFSSLVSKYGGSAESEPTEEEFEAAQRRVESRKASNKSKRK
;
A
#
# COMPACT_ATOMS: atom_id res chain seq x y z
N MET A 1 33.40 -5.89 68.12
CA MET A 1 32.61 -6.97 67.48
C MET A 1 32.93 -6.94 65.99
N GLY A 2 33.75 -7.78 65.36
CA GLY A 2 34.14 -9.14 65.67
C GLY A 2 33.69 -10.08 64.53
N LYS A 3 34.56 -10.24 63.53
CA LYS A 3 34.77 -11.42 62.66
C LYS A 3 34.03 -11.54 61.30
N ARG A 4 34.89 -11.55 60.28
CA ARG A 4 34.84 -12.22 58.96
C ARG A 4 34.32 -13.67 59.06
N LYS A 5 33.67 -14.17 58.00
CA LYS A 5 33.92 -15.54 57.50
C LYS A 5 33.52 -15.73 56.02
N LYS A 6 34.53 -16.00 55.21
CA LYS A 6 34.49 -16.68 53.91
C LYS A 6 34.32 -18.20 54.15
N SER A 7 33.59 -18.88 53.27
CA SER A 7 33.73 -20.31 52.94
C SER A 7 33.43 -20.44 51.43
N ARG A 8 34.39 -20.66 50.53
CA ARG A 8 35.29 -21.82 50.27
C ARG A 8 34.63 -22.81 49.26
N VAL A 9 34.96 -22.66 47.96
CA VAL A 9 35.71 -23.61 47.07
C VAL A 9 34.83 -24.70 46.44
N SER A 10 34.72 -24.80 45.11
CA SER A 10 35.61 -25.55 44.17
C SER A 10 35.15 -25.22 42.73
N ARG A 11 36.02 -24.85 41.76
CA ARG A 11 37.16 -25.49 41.08
C ARG A 11 36.73 -26.28 39.82
N ASP A 12 36.72 -25.54 38.72
CA ASP A 12 37.26 -25.75 37.37
C ASP A 12 37.29 -27.12 36.67
N GLU A 13 37.29 -26.99 35.33
CA GLU A 13 37.55 -27.93 34.23
C GLU A 13 36.28 -28.60 33.69
N ASP A 14 36.02 -28.71 32.38
CA ASP A 14 36.48 -28.15 31.11
C ASP A 14 35.57 -28.90 30.11
N GLU A 15 34.96 -28.25 29.11
CA GLU A 15 34.73 -28.87 27.78
C GLU A 15 34.07 -27.87 26.81
N GLU A 16 34.72 -27.78 25.65
CA GLU A 16 34.40 -26.94 24.49
C GLU A 16 33.10 -27.43 23.84
N GLU A 17 32.14 -26.53 23.56
CA GLU A 17 31.15 -26.79 22.52
C GLU A 17 31.04 -25.61 21.55
N GLU A 18 31.29 -25.96 20.30
CA GLU A 18 31.19 -25.14 19.11
C GLU A 18 29.79 -24.56 18.90
N VAL A 19 29.80 -23.41 18.25
CA VAL A 19 28.66 -22.64 17.77
C VAL A 19 27.86 -23.44 16.74
N VAL A 20 26.56 -23.63 16.98
CA VAL A 20 25.57 -23.70 15.90
C VAL A 20 24.45 -22.71 16.23
N GLN A 21 24.43 -21.62 15.48
CA GLN A 21 23.35 -20.64 15.47
C GLN A 21 22.22 -21.22 14.61
N GLU A 22 21.13 -21.66 15.22
CA GLU A 22 19.87 -21.84 14.52
C GLU A 22 18.93 -20.69 14.90
N GLU A 23 18.62 -19.89 13.89
CA GLU A 23 17.69 -18.76 13.97
C GLU A 23 16.24 -19.25 14.07
N ASP A 24 15.77 -19.46 15.30
CA ASP A 24 14.33 -19.65 15.54
C ASP A 24 13.60 -18.29 15.59
N ASN A 25 13.27 -17.80 14.39
CA ASN A 25 12.21 -16.82 14.20
C ASN A 25 10.86 -17.56 14.09
N ASN A 26 10.01 -17.48 15.12
CA ASN A 26 8.72 -16.78 15.04
C ASN A 26 7.77 -17.12 16.21
N SER A 27 7.58 -16.12 17.07
CA SER A 27 6.36 -15.71 17.81
C SER A 27 5.48 -16.74 18.54
N SER A 28 5.29 -16.43 19.83
CA SER A 28 4.35 -16.99 20.80
C SER A 28 2.93 -17.31 20.30
N SER A 29 2.42 -18.47 20.71
CA SER A 29 1.11 -18.56 21.38
C SER A 29 0.93 -19.94 22.02
N THR A 30 0.50 -19.92 23.27
CA THR A 30 0.13 -21.07 24.08
C THR A 30 -1.12 -21.74 23.53
N GLU A 31 -0.98 -22.63 22.55
CA GLU A 31 -1.95 -23.65 22.14
C GLU A 31 -1.29 -24.44 21.00
N LYS A 32 -1.17 -25.77 21.12
CA LYS A 32 -0.49 -26.63 20.12
C LYS A 32 -1.08 -26.35 18.73
N SER A 33 -0.26 -26.00 17.74
CA SER A 33 -0.72 -25.69 16.38
C SER A 33 -1.62 -26.82 15.86
N LEU A 34 -2.69 -26.53 15.11
CA LEU A 34 -3.60 -27.58 14.57
C LEU A 34 -2.85 -28.64 13.75
N TYR A 35 -1.78 -28.22 13.08
CA TYR A 35 -0.85 -29.06 12.34
C TYR A 35 -0.06 -30.03 13.25
N GLU A 36 0.36 -29.57 14.43
CA GLU A 36 1.05 -30.41 15.44
C GLU A 36 0.11 -31.46 16.03
N ILE A 37 -1.18 -31.13 16.22
CA ILE A 37 -2.19 -32.08 16.71
C ILE A 37 -2.41 -33.23 15.71
N LEU A 38 -2.37 -32.94 14.41
CA LEU A 38 -2.40 -33.95 13.34
C LEU A 38 -1.04 -34.62 13.11
N GLY A 39 0.06 -34.06 13.63
CA GLY A 39 1.42 -34.52 13.37
C GLY A 39 1.87 -34.32 11.92
N VAL A 40 1.41 -33.25 11.28
CA VAL A 40 1.75 -32.90 9.89
C VAL A 40 2.40 -31.53 9.82
N GLU A 41 3.18 -31.29 8.77
CA GLU A 41 3.81 -30.00 8.54
C GLU A 41 2.78 -28.96 8.04
N LYS A 42 3.04 -27.66 8.27
CA LYS A 42 2.17 -26.57 7.78
C LYS A 42 2.02 -26.56 6.25
N THR A 43 3.03 -27.08 5.55
CA THR A 43 3.10 -27.23 4.09
C THR A 43 2.37 -28.47 3.54
N ALA A 44 1.80 -29.31 4.41
CA ALA A 44 1.18 -30.57 4.00
C ALA A 44 0.01 -30.38 3.04
N SER A 45 -0.13 -31.28 2.07
CA SER A 45 -1.24 -31.27 1.12
C SER A 45 -2.57 -31.71 1.75
N GLN A 46 -3.69 -31.36 1.12
CA GLN A 46 -5.02 -31.75 1.59
C GLN A 46 -5.21 -33.27 1.70
N GLN A 47 -4.52 -34.02 0.83
CA GLN A 47 -4.53 -35.48 0.87
C GLN A 47 -3.76 -36.03 2.07
N GLU A 48 -2.65 -35.39 2.45
CA GLU A 48 -1.84 -35.79 3.61
C GLU A 48 -2.56 -35.51 4.92
N ILE A 49 -3.23 -34.37 5.03
CA ILE A 49 -4.07 -34.01 6.18
C ILE A 49 -5.19 -35.04 6.38
N LYS A 50 -5.91 -35.39 5.30
CA LYS A 50 -6.95 -36.43 5.35
C LYS A 50 -6.37 -37.80 5.75
N LYS A 51 -5.24 -38.19 5.18
CA LYS A 51 -4.56 -39.46 5.53
C LYS A 51 -4.11 -39.49 7.00
N ALA A 52 -3.57 -38.41 7.52
CA ALA A 52 -3.18 -38.29 8.93
C ALA A 52 -4.40 -38.36 9.86
N TYR A 53 -5.49 -37.66 9.51
CA TYR A 53 -6.77 -37.75 10.20
C TYR A 53 -7.28 -39.18 10.28
N TYR A 54 -7.36 -39.90 9.16
CA TYR A 54 -7.85 -41.29 9.16
C TYR A 54 -7.01 -42.21 10.05
N LYS A 55 -5.67 -42.06 10.02
CA LYS A 55 -4.77 -42.86 10.86
C LYS A 55 -4.99 -42.60 12.35
N LEU A 56 -5.15 -41.35 12.75
CA LEU A 56 -5.34 -40.99 14.15
C LEU A 56 -6.77 -41.28 14.63
N ALA A 57 -7.78 -41.05 13.78
CA ALA A 57 -9.17 -41.39 14.07
C ALA A 57 -9.36 -42.89 14.30
N LEU A 58 -8.67 -43.75 13.54
CA LEU A 58 -8.67 -45.20 13.76
C LEU A 58 -7.99 -45.61 15.07
N ARG A 59 -6.97 -44.86 15.53
CA ARG A 59 -6.29 -45.14 16.79
C ARG A 59 -7.08 -44.67 18.01
N LEU A 60 -7.81 -43.56 17.87
CA LEU A 60 -8.58 -42.92 18.94
C LEU A 60 -10.08 -43.25 18.87
N HIS A 61 -10.49 -44.19 18.02
CA HIS A 61 -11.90 -44.53 17.83
C HIS A 61 -12.50 -45.12 19.13
N PRO A 62 -13.70 -44.68 19.56
CA PRO A 62 -14.32 -45.15 20.81
C PRO A 62 -14.59 -46.66 20.85
N ASP A 63 -14.77 -47.29 19.68
CA ASP A 63 -14.93 -48.76 19.55
C ASP A 63 -13.66 -49.53 19.90
N LYS A 64 -12.47 -48.95 19.62
CA LYS A 64 -11.18 -49.59 19.92
C LYS A 64 -10.67 -49.26 21.33
N ASN A 65 -11.09 -48.13 21.88
CA ASN A 65 -10.75 -47.68 23.23
C ASN A 65 -12.01 -47.45 24.08
N PRO A 66 -12.78 -48.50 24.40
CA PRO A 66 -13.97 -48.35 25.22
C PRO A 66 -13.59 -47.94 26.65
N GLY A 67 -14.11 -46.80 27.11
CA GLY A 67 -13.94 -46.31 28.48
C GLY A 67 -12.69 -45.43 28.72
N ASP A 68 -11.94 -45.08 27.67
CA ASP A 68 -10.81 -44.15 27.77
C ASP A 68 -11.27 -42.71 27.49
N GLU A 69 -11.43 -41.92 28.55
CA GLU A 69 -11.83 -40.51 28.44
C GLU A 69 -10.75 -39.66 27.74
N GLU A 70 -9.46 -40.00 27.84
CA GLU A 70 -8.42 -39.27 27.12
C GLU A 70 -8.49 -39.48 25.61
N ALA A 71 -8.78 -40.72 25.18
CA ALA A 71 -8.95 -41.02 23.77
C ALA A 71 -10.15 -40.26 23.18
N LYS A 72 -11.22 -40.12 23.97
CA LYS A 72 -12.42 -39.38 23.60
C LYS A 72 -12.17 -37.86 23.50
N GLU A 73 -11.44 -37.27 24.45
CA GLU A 73 -11.03 -35.86 24.38
C GLU A 73 -10.14 -35.60 23.16
N LYS A 74 -9.12 -36.44 22.94
CA LYS A 74 -8.23 -36.34 21.76
C LYS A 74 -9.02 -36.52 20.46
N PHE A 75 -10.01 -37.42 20.42
CA PHE A 75 -10.86 -37.61 19.25
C PHE A 75 -11.73 -36.38 18.96
N GLN A 76 -12.30 -35.74 19.99
CA GLN A 76 -13.06 -34.49 19.83
C GLN A 76 -12.18 -33.35 19.31
N GLN A 77 -10.95 -33.21 19.84
CA GLN A 77 -9.98 -32.24 19.32
C GLN A 77 -9.66 -32.53 17.84
N LEU A 78 -9.50 -33.80 17.48
CA LEU A 78 -9.20 -34.22 16.11
C LEU A 78 -10.34 -33.94 15.13
N GLN A 79 -11.60 -34.03 15.58
CA GLN A 79 -12.77 -33.63 14.82
C GLN A 79 -12.82 -32.11 14.59
N LYS A 80 -12.48 -31.30 15.60
CA LYS A 80 -12.36 -29.84 15.44
C LYS A 80 -11.28 -29.49 14.41
N VAL A 81 -10.09 -30.10 14.54
CA VAL A 81 -8.96 -29.85 13.65
C VAL A 81 -9.32 -30.12 12.18
N ILE A 82 -9.97 -31.24 11.88
CA ILE A 82 -10.36 -31.56 10.49
C ILE A 82 -11.48 -30.66 9.95
N SER A 83 -12.34 -30.12 10.81
CA SER A 83 -13.37 -29.16 10.35
C SER A 83 -12.79 -27.84 9.86
N ILE A 84 -11.56 -27.51 10.27
CA ILE A 84 -10.83 -26.29 9.90
C ILE A 84 -9.84 -26.61 8.78
N LEU A 85 -8.96 -27.59 8.98
CA LEU A 85 -7.93 -27.95 8.00
C LEU A 85 -8.46 -28.81 6.84
N GLY A 86 -9.67 -29.35 6.95
CA GLY A 86 -10.31 -30.21 5.94
C GLY A 86 -10.91 -29.45 4.75
N ASP A 87 -11.16 -28.16 4.91
CA ASP A 87 -11.66 -27.24 3.88
C ASP A 87 -10.54 -26.27 3.49
N GLU A 88 -10.28 -26.12 2.19
CA GLU A 88 -9.21 -25.27 1.67
C GLU A 88 -9.47 -23.79 2.02
N GLU A 89 -10.73 -23.36 2.04
CA GLU A 89 -11.09 -21.98 2.37
C GLU A 89 -10.83 -21.69 3.86
N LYS A 90 -11.26 -22.60 4.75
CA LYS A 90 -11.06 -22.46 6.21
C LYS A 90 -9.60 -22.60 6.62
N ARG A 91 -8.85 -23.46 5.93
CA ARG A 91 -7.41 -23.58 6.10
C ARG A 91 -6.69 -22.28 5.73
N ALA A 92 -7.05 -21.68 4.60
CA ALA A 92 -6.46 -20.40 4.18
C ALA A 92 -6.75 -19.28 5.19
N VAL A 93 -7.92 -19.30 5.83
CA VAL A 93 -8.26 -18.37 6.92
C VAL A 93 -7.40 -18.66 8.14
N TYR A 94 -7.31 -19.92 8.59
CA TYR A 94 -6.47 -20.30 9.74
C TYR A 94 -5.00 -19.94 9.53
N ASP A 95 -4.45 -20.16 8.34
CA ASP A 95 -3.07 -19.84 8.01
C ASP A 95 -2.80 -18.32 8.02
N GLN A 96 -3.84 -17.49 7.83
CA GLN A 96 -3.75 -16.03 7.87
C GLN A 96 -4.01 -15.44 9.25
N THR A 97 -4.96 -16.00 10.01
CA THR A 97 -5.46 -15.41 11.26
C THR A 97 -4.98 -16.14 12.51
N GLY A 98 -4.56 -17.40 12.40
CA GLY A 98 -4.11 -18.24 13.51
C GLY A 98 -5.21 -18.64 14.50
N CYS A 99 -6.48 -18.37 14.22
CA CYS A 99 -7.58 -18.53 15.18
C CYS A 99 -8.32 -19.88 15.02
N VAL A 100 -8.61 -20.56 16.13
CA VAL A 100 -9.04 -21.99 16.14
C VAL A 100 -10.54 -22.21 16.42
N ASP A 101 -11.25 -21.32 17.12
CA ASP A 101 -12.62 -21.61 17.57
C ASP A 101 -13.70 -20.68 16.98
N ASP A 102 -14.83 -21.29 16.58
CA ASP A 102 -16.09 -20.63 16.16
C ASP A 102 -16.72 -19.77 17.28
N ALA A 103 -16.30 -19.96 18.53
CA ALA A 103 -16.80 -19.23 19.70
C ALA A 103 -16.00 -17.96 20.01
N ASP A 104 -14.69 -17.95 19.75
CA ASP A 104 -13.85 -16.74 19.87
C ASP A 104 -14.11 -15.75 18.73
N LEU A 105 -14.72 -16.24 17.65
CA LEU A 105 -15.31 -15.44 16.60
C LEU A 105 -16.44 -14.53 17.10
N ALA A 106 -16.99 -14.67 18.31
CA ALA A 106 -18.12 -13.84 18.79
C ALA A 106 -17.74 -12.40 19.21
N GLY A 107 -16.45 -12.13 19.50
CA GLY A 107 -15.96 -10.78 19.83
C GLY A 107 -15.24 -10.08 18.69
N ASP A 108 -14.57 -10.86 17.82
CA ASP A 108 -13.72 -10.39 16.71
C ASP A 108 -14.38 -10.60 15.32
N VAL A 109 -15.72 -10.79 15.30
CA VAL A 109 -16.55 -11.06 14.12
C VAL A 109 -16.26 -10.08 12.97
N VAL A 110 -16.03 -8.79 13.27
CA VAL A 110 -15.99 -7.75 12.24
C VAL A 110 -14.64 -7.71 11.52
N GLN A 111 -13.52 -7.98 12.21
CA GLN A 111 -12.19 -8.02 11.57
C GLN A 111 -12.02 -9.32 10.79
N ASN A 112 -12.36 -10.47 11.38
CA ASN A 112 -12.28 -11.76 10.68
C ASN A 112 -13.23 -11.82 9.48
N LEU A 113 -14.42 -11.23 9.55
CA LEU A 113 -15.33 -11.15 8.40
C LEU A 113 -14.80 -10.21 7.31
N LYS A 114 -14.15 -9.11 7.69
CA LYS A 114 -13.51 -8.19 6.75
C LYS A 114 -12.34 -8.86 6.03
N ASP A 115 -11.50 -9.59 6.75
CA ASP A 115 -10.36 -10.29 6.16
C ASP A 115 -10.82 -11.49 5.32
N TYR A 116 -11.84 -12.22 5.77
CA TYR A 116 -12.54 -13.25 4.99
C TYR A 116 -13.09 -12.69 3.67
N PHE A 117 -13.87 -11.61 3.70
CA PHE A 117 -14.40 -11.00 2.48
C PHE A 117 -13.30 -10.41 1.59
N ARG A 118 -12.22 -9.88 2.18
CA ARG A 118 -11.08 -9.36 1.43
C ARG A 118 -10.24 -10.46 0.77
N ALA A 119 -10.23 -11.66 1.32
CA ALA A 119 -9.60 -12.84 0.72
C ALA A 119 -10.47 -13.43 -0.39
N MET A 120 -11.79 -13.49 -0.18
CA MET A 120 -12.74 -14.08 -1.15
C MET A 120 -12.97 -13.19 -2.37
N TYR A 121 -13.00 -11.86 -2.20
CA TYR A 121 -13.21 -10.93 -3.31
C TYR A 121 -11.90 -10.36 -3.85
N LYS A 122 -11.77 -10.30 -5.19
CA LYS A 122 -10.62 -9.66 -5.86
C LYS A 122 -10.45 -8.23 -5.33
N LYS A 123 -9.22 -7.91 -4.91
CA LYS A 123 -8.84 -6.54 -4.53
C LYS A 123 -9.03 -5.63 -5.76
N VAL A 124 -9.98 -4.71 -5.67
CA VAL A 124 -10.24 -3.72 -6.72
C VAL A 124 -9.02 -2.80 -6.83
N THR A 125 -8.36 -2.85 -7.98
CA THR A 125 -7.20 -1.99 -8.28
C THR A 125 -7.67 -0.68 -8.92
N GLU A 126 -6.79 0.34 -8.93
CA GLU A 126 -7.09 1.59 -9.66
C GLU A 126 -7.35 1.31 -11.15
N ALA A 127 -6.66 0.33 -11.74
CA ALA A 127 -6.86 -0.09 -13.12
C ALA A 127 -8.25 -0.71 -13.38
N ASP A 128 -8.74 -1.56 -12.45
CA ASP A 128 -10.07 -2.15 -12.57
C ASP A 128 -11.17 -1.06 -12.54
N ILE A 129 -10.97 0.02 -11.77
CA ILE A 129 -11.90 1.16 -11.71
C ILE A 129 -11.90 1.93 -13.03
N GLU A 130 -10.72 2.15 -13.61
CA GLU A 130 -10.59 2.85 -14.90
C GLU A 130 -11.20 2.04 -16.06
N GLU A 131 -10.99 0.72 -16.07
CA GLU A 131 -11.62 -0.18 -17.04
C GLU A 131 -13.14 -0.18 -16.90
N PHE A 132 -13.65 -0.25 -15.66
CA PHE A 132 -15.08 -0.16 -15.41
C PHE A 132 -15.66 1.20 -15.86
N GLU A 133 -15.00 2.32 -15.54
CA GLU A 133 -15.45 3.66 -15.95
C GLU A 133 -15.49 3.80 -17.47
N ALA A 134 -14.50 3.23 -18.18
CA ALA A 134 -14.43 3.25 -19.63
C ALA A 134 -15.55 2.40 -20.28
N ASN A 135 -15.85 1.24 -19.70
CA ASN A 135 -16.88 0.34 -20.23
C ASN A 135 -18.30 0.79 -19.87
N TYR A 136 -18.48 1.43 -18.70
CA TYR A 136 -19.79 1.89 -18.24
C TYR A 136 -20.22 3.17 -18.95
N ARG A 137 -19.31 4.12 -19.18
CA ARG A 137 -19.65 5.38 -19.87
C ARG A 137 -20.02 5.15 -21.32
N GLY A 138 -21.20 5.63 -21.72
CA GLY A 138 -21.77 5.47 -23.05
C GLY A 138 -22.45 4.13 -23.27
N SER A 139 -22.48 3.25 -22.27
CA SER A 139 -23.14 1.95 -22.37
C SER A 139 -24.65 2.05 -22.26
N ASP A 140 -25.35 1.01 -22.74
CA ASP A 140 -26.81 0.89 -22.56
C ASP A 140 -27.20 0.73 -21.08
N SER A 141 -26.32 0.14 -20.25
CA SER A 141 -26.51 0.05 -18.80
C SER A 141 -26.60 1.43 -18.17
N GLU A 142 -25.71 2.35 -18.57
CA GLU A 142 -25.73 3.71 -18.05
C GLU A 142 -27.01 4.46 -18.44
N LYS A 143 -27.47 4.32 -19.69
CA LYS A 143 -28.74 4.92 -20.13
C LYS A 143 -29.91 4.42 -19.28
N LYS A 144 -29.98 3.10 -19.02
CA LYS A 144 -31.02 2.48 -18.18
C LYS A 144 -30.96 3.00 -16.74
N ASP A 145 -29.78 3.02 -16.14
CA ASP A 145 -29.58 3.52 -14.78
C ASP A 145 -29.96 5.01 -14.65
N LEU A 146 -29.61 5.82 -15.65
CA LEU A 146 -29.95 7.24 -15.72
C LEU A 146 -31.48 7.44 -15.75
N ILE A 147 -32.18 6.66 -16.56
CA ILE A 147 -33.65 6.68 -16.67
C ILE A 147 -34.30 6.26 -15.34
N ASP A 148 -33.80 5.19 -14.72
CA ASP A 148 -34.34 4.68 -13.47
C ASP A 148 -34.12 5.66 -12.31
N LEU A 149 -32.93 6.27 -12.24
CA LEU A 149 -32.65 7.31 -11.27
C LEU A 149 -33.47 8.58 -11.55
N TYR A 150 -33.69 8.95 -12.81
CA TYR A 150 -34.54 10.08 -13.15
C TYR A 150 -35.97 9.86 -12.64
N LYS A 151 -36.52 8.65 -12.81
CA LYS A 151 -37.84 8.27 -12.28
C LYS A 151 -37.87 8.35 -10.74
N LYS A 152 -36.86 7.81 -10.06
CA LYS A 152 -36.72 7.84 -8.59
C LYS A 152 -36.58 9.27 -8.04
N CYS A 153 -35.73 10.08 -8.68
CA CYS A 153 -35.43 11.45 -8.27
C CYS A 153 -36.44 12.48 -8.82
N LYS A 154 -37.45 12.05 -9.58
CA LYS A 154 -38.50 12.90 -10.18
C LYS A 154 -37.91 14.08 -10.97
N GLY A 155 -36.84 13.82 -11.73
CA GLY A 155 -36.14 14.81 -12.54
C GLY A 155 -35.33 15.87 -11.78
N ASN A 156 -35.02 15.64 -10.50
CA ASN A 156 -34.05 16.47 -9.78
C ASN A 156 -32.61 16.00 -10.05
N MET A 157 -31.94 16.69 -10.95
CA MET A 157 -30.60 16.31 -11.42
C MET A 157 -29.53 16.40 -10.33
N ASN A 158 -29.61 17.34 -9.38
CA ASN A 158 -28.62 17.41 -8.30
C ASN A 158 -28.63 16.14 -7.44
N LYS A 159 -29.82 15.58 -7.18
CA LYS A 159 -29.93 14.30 -6.45
C LYS A 159 -29.49 13.13 -7.32
N LEU A 160 -29.82 13.18 -8.61
CA LEU A 160 -29.43 12.16 -9.59
C LEU A 160 -27.91 12.02 -9.65
N PHE A 161 -27.18 13.12 -9.80
CA PHE A 161 -25.71 13.12 -9.86
C PHE A 161 -25.07 12.57 -8.57
N CYS A 162 -25.66 12.82 -7.40
CA CYS A 162 -25.15 12.24 -6.16
C CYS A 162 -25.33 10.71 -6.09
N SER A 163 -26.30 10.16 -6.81
CA SER A 163 -26.60 8.72 -6.81
C SER A 163 -26.03 7.96 -8.02
N MET A 164 -25.70 8.66 -9.11
CA MET A 164 -25.30 8.06 -10.37
C MET A 164 -23.81 7.71 -10.37
N LEU A 165 -23.50 6.48 -10.79
CA LEU A 165 -22.13 5.99 -10.92
C LEU A 165 -21.37 6.77 -12.00
N CYS A 166 -20.07 6.96 -11.78
CA CYS A 166 -19.15 7.57 -12.76
C CYS A 166 -19.62 8.93 -13.33
N SER A 167 -20.39 9.69 -12.55
CA SER A 167 -20.98 10.96 -12.97
C SER A 167 -20.30 12.17 -12.35
N ASP A 168 -19.99 13.17 -13.19
CA ASP A 168 -19.51 14.48 -12.77
C ASP A 168 -20.46 15.58 -13.31
N PRO A 169 -21.11 16.39 -12.45
CA PRO A 169 -21.99 17.46 -12.87
C PRO A 169 -21.37 18.44 -13.86
N MET A 170 -20.06 18.68 -13.82
CA MET A 170 -19.42 19.66 -14.70
C MET A 170 -19.15 19.11 -16.10
N LEU A 171 -19.03 17.79 -16.23
CA LEU A 171 -18.51 17.15 -17.43
C LEU A 171 -19.56 16.31 -18.13
N ASP A 172 -20.44 15.66 -17.36
CA ASP A 172 -21.48 14.77 -17.87
C ASP A 172 -22.83 15.47 -18.06
N SER A 173 -22.97 16.75 -17.64
CA SER A 173 -24.24 17.48 -17.75
C SER A 173 -24.81 17.52 -19.17
N HIS A 174 -23.98 17.78 -20.19
CA HIS A 174 -24.45 17.82 -21.57
C HIS A 174 -24.83 16.42 -22.08
N ARG A 175 -24.00 15.43 -21.80
CA ARG A 175 -24.22 14.03 -22.21
C ARG A 175 -25.50 13.45 -21.60
N PHE A 176 -25.72 13.66 -20.31
CA PHE A 176 -26.94 13.22 -19.63
C PHE A 176 -28.16 13.98 -20.11
N LYS A 177 -28.02 15.26 -20.46
CA LYS A 177 -29.09 16.01 -21.09
C LYS A 177 -29.47 15.38 -22.43
N ASP A 178 -28.52 15.09 -23.30
CA ASP A 178 -28.79 14.50 -24.62
C ASP A 178 -29.46 13.13 -24.49
N MET A 179 -29.00 12.28 -23.56
CA MET A 179 -29.61 10.97 -23.28
C MET A 179 -31.04 11.08 -22.73
N LEU A 180 -31.29 12.04 -21.82
CA LEU A 180 -32.61 12.25 -21.25
C LEU A 180 -33.57 12.89 -22.27
N ASP A 181 -33.09 13.81 -23.10
CA ASP A 181 -33.88 14.41 -24.18
C ASP A 181 -34.26 13.33 -25.22
N GLU A 182 -33.35 12.41 -25.56
CA GLU A 182 -33.63 11.22 -26.38
C GLU A 182 -34.71 10.33 -25.73
N ALA A 183 -34.58 10.01 -24.44
CA ALA A 183 -35.54 9.18 -23.72
C ALA A 183 -36.93 9.85 -23.55
N ILE A 184 -36.96 11.17 -23.39
CA ILE A 184 -38.21 11.96 -23.34
C ILE A 184 -38.86 12.00 -24.72
N ALA A 185 -38.08 12.18 -25.79
CA ALA A 185 -38.58 12.14 -27.16
C ALA A 185 -39.13 10.75 -27.54
N ALA A 186 -38.48 9.69 -27.07
CA ALA A 186 -38.97 8.31 -27.20
C ALA A 186 -40.21 8.01 -26.34
N GLY A 187 -40.56 8.88 -25.38
CA GLY A 187 -41.71 8.73 -24.50
C GLY A 187 -41.50 7.78 -23.31
N GLU A 188 -40.27 7.34 -23.05
CA GLU A 188 -39.93 6.44 -21.93
C GLU A 188 -40.04 7.14 -20.56
N VAL A 189 -39.88 8.46 -20.56
CA VAL A 189 -39.84 9.29 -19.36
C VAL A 189 -40.60 10.59 -19.56
N LYS A 190 -41.35 11.01 -18.53
CA LYS A 190 -42.07 12.29 -18.54
C LYS A 190 -41.14 13.45 -18.18
N GLU A 191 -41.23 14.51 -18.96
CA GLU A 191 -40.53 15.75 -18.66
C GLU A 191 -41.08 16.39 -17.38
N THR A 192 -40.18 16.87 -16.52
CA THR A 192 -40.54 17.53 -15.26
C THR A 192 -40.10 18.99 -15.26
N LYS A 193 -40.80 19.84 -14.49
CA LYS A 193 -40.43 21.25 -14.33
C LYS A 193 -39.02 21.43 -13.74
N ALA A 194 -38.57 20.48 -12.92
CA ALA A 194 -37.22 20.50 -12.34
C ALA A 194 -36.16 20.25 -13.43
N TYR A 195 -36.40 19.24 -14.28
CA TYR A 195 -35.55 18.95 -15.42
C TYR A 195 -35.48 20.12 -16.40
N GLN A 196 -36.61 20.71 -16.79
CA GLN A 196 -36.65 21.88 -17.69
C GLN A 196 -35.79 23.04 -17.19
N LYS A 197 -35.85 23.35 -15.90
CA LYS A 197 -35.02 24.40 -15.30
C LYS A 197 -33.52 24.05 -15.37
N TRP A 198 -33.18 22.79 -15.14
CA TRP A 198 -31.80 22.32 -15.23
C TRP A 198 -31.30 22.30 -16.68
N ALA A 199 -32.07 21.76 -17.61
CA ALA A 199 -31.74 21.68 -19.04
C ALA A 199 -31.46 23.06 -19.65
N LYS A 200 -32.19 24.10 -19.21
CA LYS A 200 -31.93 25.51 -19.54
C LYS A 200 -30.60 26.02 -19.00
N LYS A 201 -30.25 25.68 -17.76
CA LYS A 201 -28.94 26.04 -17.17
C LYS A 201 -27.80 25.35 -17.91
N VAL A 202 -27.95 24.06 -18.23
CA VAL A 202 -26.93 23.29 -18.97
C VAL A 202 -26.71 23.86 -20.37
N SER A 203 -27.77 24.26 -21.09
CA SER A 203 -27.59 24.91 -22.41
C SER A 203 -26.85 26.25 -22.35
N GLN A 204 -26.82 26.91 -21.19
CA GLN A 204 -26.08 28.16 -20.99
C GLN A 204 -24.63 27.92 -20.57
N MET A 205 -24.32 26.73 -20.05
CA MET A 205 -22.96 26.33 -19.71
C MET A 205 -22.18 26.02 -21.00
N LYS A 206 -20.89 26.37 -21.00
CA LYS A 206 -20.02 26.00 -22.12
C LYS A 206 -19.85 24.49 -22.12
N PRO A 207 -19.99 23.82 -23.28
CA PRO A 207 -19.72 22.39 -23.39
C PRO A 207 -18.33 22.10 -22.84
N PRO A 208 -18.17 21.08 -21.98
CA PRO A 208 -16.88 20.70 -21.47
C PRO A 208 -15.99 20.29 -22.64
N THR A 209 -14.80 20.87 -22.72
CA THR A 209 -13.79 20.48 -23.70
C THR A 209 -13.39 19.02 -23.41
N SER A 210 -13.81 18.13 -24.31
CA SER A 210 -13.61 16.68 -24.31
C SER A 210 -12.14 16.24 -24.11
N PRO A 211 -11.88 15.02 -23.61
CA PRO A 211 -12.51 14.33 -22.50
C PRO A 211 -11.51 14.26 -21.34
N LEU A 212 -12.03 14.05 -20.13
CA LEU A 212 -11.22 13.71 -18.97
C LEU A 212 -10.48 12.40 -19.24
N ARG A 213 -9.21 12.50 -19.65
CA ARG A 213 -8.24 11.87 -18.76
C ARG A 213 -8.46 12.56 -17.44
N ARG A 214 -8.96 11.85 -16.41
CA ARG A 214 -8.57 12.20 -15.03
C ARG A 214 -7.10 12.56 -15.17
N ARG A 215 -6.68 13.76 -14.75
CA ARG A 215 -5.25 14.08 -14.65
C ARG A 215 -4.70 12.89 -13.88
N GLY A 216 -4.13 11.91 -14.59
CA GLY A 216 -3.52 10.76 -13.96
C GLY A 216 -2.60 11.45 -12.99
N LYS A 217 -2.79 11.20 -11.68
CA LYS A 217 -1.92 11.78 -10.64
C LYS A 217 -0.57 11.77 -11.28
N SER A 218 -0.03 12.96 -11.60
CA SER A 218 1.19 13.06 -12.41
C SER A 218 2.10 12.05 -11.77
N LYS A 219 2.42 10.94 -12.47
CA LYS A 219 3.16 9.82 -11.89
C LYS A 219 4.22 10.52 -11.06
N ARG A 220 4.17 10.41 -9.73
CA ARG A 220 5.26 10.95 -8.91
C ARG A 220 6.43 10.21 -9.49
N GLN A 221 7.20 10.91 -10.33
CA GLN A 221 8.27 10.28 -11.06
C GLN A 221 9.13 9.65 -9.96
N PRO A 222 9.51 8.37 -10.11
CA PRO A 222 10.30 7.70 -9.09
C PRO A 222 11.48 8.61 -8.75
N GLU A 223 11.84 8.77 -7.48
CA GLU A 223 12.80 9.78 -7.04
C GLU A 223 14.12 9.78 -7.83
N ALA A 224 14.46 8.63 -8.44
CA ALA A 224 15.51 8.45 -9.43
C ALA A 224 15.47 9.46 -10.60
N ASP A 225 14.30 9.78 -11.14
CA ASP A 225 14.13 10.73 -12.25
C ASP A 225 14.34 12.18 -11.78
N LEU A 226 13.98 12.48 -10.53
CA LEU A 226 14.21 13.79 -9.91
C LEU A 226 15.71 14.03 -9.66
N TYR A 227 16.44 12.99 -9.24
CA TYR A 227 17.89 13.04 -9.06
C TYR A 227 18.63 13.25 -10.38
N ALA A 228 18.19 12.57 -11.44
CA ALA A 228 18.72 12.76 -12.80
C ALA A 228 18.51 14.21 -13.29
N LEU A 229 17.34 14.78 -13.04
CA LEU A 229 16.99 16.15 -13.43
C LEU A 229 17.80 17.21 -12.64
N ILE A 230 18.09 16.95 -11.36
CA ILE A 230 18.98 17.80 -10.54
C ILE A 230 20.42 17.72 -11.06
N SER A 231 20.91 16.51 -11.37
CA SER A 231 22.25 16.31 -11.93
C SER A 231 22.43 17.03 -13.27
N GLN A 232 21.44 16.94 -14.16
CA GLN A 232 21.44 17.63 -15.45
C GLN A 232 21.49 19.16 -15.29
N ARG A 233 20.70 19.74 -14.37
CA ARG A 233 20.76 21.18 -14.11
C ARG A 233 22.10 21.61 -13.52
N GLN A 234 22.75 20.77 -12.71
CA GLN A 234 24.07 21.06 -12.17
C GLN A 234 25.15 21.03 -13.25
N SER A 235 25.09 20.09 -14.19
CA SER A 235 26.04 20.02 -15.31
C SER A 235 25.84 21.19 -16.28
N GLU A 236 24.60 21.60 -16.57
CA GLU A 236 24.29 22.79 -17.36
C GLU A 236 24.85 24.06 -16.72
N ARG A 237 24.68 24.21 -15.39
CA ARG A 237 25.27 25.33 -14.64
C ARG A 237 26.79 25.33 -14.70
N LYS A 238 27.42 24.15 -14.57
CA LYS A 238 28.88 24.01 -14.67
C LYS A 238 29.37 24.37 -16.07
N GLY A 239 28.77 23.83 -17.12
CA GLY A 239 29.13 24.16 -18.50
C GLY A 239 28.95 25.65 -18.81
N ARG A 240 27.90 26.29 -18.27
CA ARG A 240 27.70 27.73 -18.38
C ARG A 240 28.78 28.52 -17.64
N LEU A 241 29.22 28.08 -16.46
CA LEU A 241 30.32 28.69 -15.71
C LEU A 241 31.66 28.51 -16.41
N ASP A 242 31.95 27.33 -16.95
CA ASP A 242 33.18 27.06 -17.71
C ASP A 242 33.24 27.92 -18.99
N SER A 243 32.11 28.08 -19.68
CA SER A 243 32.00 28.99 -20.82
C SER A 243 32.22 30.45 -20.42
N MET A 244 31.64 30.90 -19.30
CA MET A 244 31.90 32.24 -18.76
C MET A 244 33.37 32.41 -18.38
N PHE A 245 33.98 31.44 -17.69
CA PHE A 245 35.40 31.47 -17.30
C PHE A 245 36.30 31.50 -18.53
N SER A 246 36.05 30.66 -19.53
CA SER A 246 36.80 30.66 -20.78
C SER A 246 36.69 32.00 -21.50
N SER A 247 35.52 32.64 -21.49
CA SER A 247 35.35 33.98 -22.05
C SER A 247 36.13 35.03 -21.27
N LEU A 248 36.20 34.90 -19.94
CA LEU A 248 36.92 35.81 -19.05
C LEU A 248 38.44 35.66 -19.22
N VAL A 249 38.93 34.43 -19.28
CA VAL A 249 40.33 34.09 -19.55
C VAL A 249 40.72 34.58 -20.94
N SER A 250 39.87 34.42 -21.96
CA SER A 250 40.18 34.93 -23.30
C SER A 250 40.21 36.46 -23.35
N LYS A 251 39.41 37.14 -22.52
CA LYS A 251 39.28 38.60 -22.53
C LYS A 251 40.32 39.31 -21.66
N TYR A 252 40.78 38.68 -20.58
CA TYR A 252 41.69 39.26 -19.60
C TYR A 252 43.01 38.49 -19.44
N GLY A 253 43.10 37.25 -19.90
CA GLY A 253 44.31 36.42 -19.85
C GLY A 253 45.29 36.71 -20.98
N GLY A 254 45.54 38.00 -21.23
CA GLY A 254 46.54 38.44 -22.20
C GLY A 254 47.91 37.83 -21.89
N SER A 255 48.55 37.34 -22.96
CA SER A 255 49.96 36.92 -23.11
C SER A 255 50.80 36.76 -21.84
N ALA A 256 51.19 35.52 -21.55
CA ALA A 256 52.29 35.10 -20.67
C ALA A 256 53.24 36.22 -20.19
N GLU A 257 52.81 36.96 -19.16
CA GLU A 257 53.73 37.59 -18.23
C GLU A 257 54.07 36.49 -17.21
N SER A 258 55.37 36.23 -17.03
CA SER A 258 55.90 35.21 -16.12
C SER A 258 55.19 35.28 -14.77
N GLU A 259 54.92 34.11 -14.18
CA GLU A 259 54.38 34.02 -12.82
C GLU A 259 55.12 35.01 -11.90
N PRO A 260 54.41 35.87 -11.14
CA PRO A 260 55.06 36.81 -10.24
C PRO A 260 55.96 36.03 -9.29
N THR A 261 57.18 36.51 -9.10
CA THR A 261 58.15 35.82 -8.23
C THR A 261 57.58 35.66 -6.82
N GLU A 262 57.97 34.60 -6.11
CA GLU A 262 57.44 34.28 -4.78
C GLU A 262 57.54 35.46 -3.79
N GLU A 263 58.57 36.30 -3.95
CA GLU A 263 58.74 37.55 -3.19
C GLU A 263 57.67 38.61 -3.48
N GLU A 264 57.24 38.76 -4.74
CA GLU A 264 56.19 39.70 -5.13
C GLU A 264 54.82 39.23 -4.65
N PHE A 265 54.60 37.91 -4.64
CA PHE A 265 53.39 37.29 -4.11
C PHE A 265 53.29 37.46 -2.58
N GLU A 266 54.38 37.20 -1.85
CA GLU A 266 54.44 37.45 -0.41
C GLU A 266 54.24 38.94 -0.06
N ALA A 267 54.84 39.84 -0.84
CA ALA A 267 54.65 41.28 -0.65
C ALA A 267 53.20 41.72 -0.88
N ALA A 268 52.51 41.14 -1.87
CA ALA A 268 51.09 41.36 -2.11
C ALA A 268 50.23 40.81 -0.96
N GLN A 269 50.55 39.63 -0.44
CA GLN A 269 49.84 39.03 0.70
C GLN A 269 50.00 39.88 1.97
N ARG A 270 51.22 40.35 2.29
CA ARG A 270 51.47 41.26 3.41
C ARG A 270 50.73 42.60 3.26
N ARG A 271 50.57 43.11 2.03
CA ARG A 271 49.74 44.31 1.75
C ARG A 271 48.25 44.08 1.99
N VAL A 272 47.73 42.90 1.68
CA VAL A 272 46.31 42.56 1.92
C VAL A 272 46.05 42.35 3.42
N GLU A 273 46.97 41.68 4.11
CA GLU A 273 46.87 41.43 5.55
C GLU A 273 46.98 42.73 6.37
N SER A 274 47.89 43.64 6.01
CA SER A 274 47.97 44.97 6.64
C SER A 274 46.73 45.83 6.37
N ARG A 275 46.11 45.71 5.19
CA ARG A 275 44.80 46.36 4.90
C ARG A 275 43.66 45.75 5.71
N LYS A 276 43.64 44.42 5.92
CA LYS A 276 42.66 43.77 6.81
C LYS A 276 42.87 44.17 8.27
N ALA A 277 44.11 44.28 8.73
CA ALA A 277 44.45 44.69 10.09
C ALA A 277 44.04 46.15 10.38
N SER A 278 44.29 47.09 9.45
CA SER A 278 43.89 48.50 9.61
C SER A 278 42.37 48.71 9.56
N ASN A 279 41.64 47.94 8.74
CA ASN A 279 40.17 47.94 8.75
C ASN A 279 39.58 47.31 10.03
N LYS A 280 40.32 46.41 10.68
CA LYS A 280 39.91 45.80 11.96
C LYS A 280 40.16 46.72 13.16
N SER A 281 41.19 47.57 13.12
CA SER A 281 41.44 48.57 14.18
C SER A 281 40.51 49.79 14.09
N LYS A 282 40.01 50.13 12.90
CA LYS A 282 38.98 51.19 12.70
C LYS A 282 37.56 50.78 13.10
N ARG A 283 37.32 49.51 13.44
CA ARG A 283 36.01 48.96 13.83
C ARG A 283 35.93 48.55 15.32
N LYS A 284 36.86 49.02 16.16
CA LYS A 284 36.82 48.86 17.62
C LYS A 284 36.70 50.21 18.30
#